data_AF-A0A6B3VTQ2-F1
#
_entry.id   AF-A0A6B3VTQ2-F1
#
_cell.length_a   1.000
_cell.length_b   1.000
_cell.length_c   1.000
_cell.angle_alpha   90.00
_cell.angle_beta   90.00
_cell.angle_gamma   90.00
#
_symmetry.space_group_name_H-M   'P 1'
#
loop_
_entity.id
_entity.type
_entity.pdbx_description
1 polymer ?
#
loop_
_entity_poly.entity_id
_entity_poly.type
_entity_poly.pdbx_seq_one_letter_code
_entity_poly.pdbx_strand_id
1 'polypeptide(L)'
;MAKSEIKLDIVNLDSTLDRLKSSIEEFTSYTTSFRSNTRDRLKAFNSDFIDKVDALLDNMNDDRNSDLIDQLKAIHQGGKAILDNMKEVDEKISAKIGSGSS
;
A
#
# COMPACT_ATOMS: atom_id res chain seq x y z
N MET A 1 -5.53 -15.72 -37.07
CA MET A 1 -4.64 -14.73 -36.43
C MET A 1 -5.47 -13.92 -35.44
N ALA A 2 -5.77 -14.48 -34.26
CA ALA A 2 -6.46 -13.79 -33.19
C ALA A 2 -5.42 -13.08 -32.33
N LYS A 3 -5.56 -11.77 -32.27
CA LYS A 3 -4.63 -10.73 -31.82
C LYS A 3 -4.48 -10.77 -30.30
N SER A 4 -3.29 -10.50 -29.80
CA SER A 4 -2.86 -10.50 -28.38
C SER A 4 -3.58 -9.48 -27.47
N GLU A 5 -4.91 -9.39 -27.49
CA GLU A 5 -5.67 -8.36 -26.76
C GLU A 5 -6.03 -8.73 -25.31
N ILE A 6 -5.69 -9.95 -24.86
CA ILE A 6 -5.75 -10.34 -23.44
C ILE A 6 -4.42 -11.01 -23.07
N LYS A 7 -3.29 -10.39 -23.42
CA LYS A 7 -2.08 -10.63 -22.64
C LYS A 7 -2.30 -9.85 -21.35
N LEU A 8 -3.02 -10.45 -20.40
CA LEU A 8 -3.30 -9.88 -19.08
C LEU A 8 -1.96 -9.35 -18.56
N ASP A 9 -1.89 -8.04 -18.33
CA ASP A 9 -0.64 -7.38 -17.94
C ASP A 9 -0.38 -7.59 -16.44
N ILE A 10 -0.37 -8.86 -16.04
CA ILE A 10 -0.19 -9.37 -14.69
C ILE A 10 1.11 -8.83 -14.11
N VAL A 11 2.15 -8.73 -14.94
CA VAL A 11 3.47 -8.20 -14.55
C VAL A 11 3.39 -6.71 -14.20
N ASN A 12 2.68 -5.90 -14.98
CA ASN A 12 2.52 -4.48 -14.67
C ASN A 12 1.62 -4.25 -13.46
N LEU A 13 0.57 -5.07 -13.26
CA LEU A 13 -0.26 -4.99 -12.06
C LEU A 13 0.53 -5.38 -10.79
N ASP A 14 1.26 -6.50 -10.83
CA ASP A 14 2.11 -6.98 -9.71
C ASP A 14 3.16 -5.93 -9.33
N SER A 15 3.91 -5.42 -10.29
CA SER A 15 4.92 -4.37 -10.04
C SER A 15 4.31 -3.05 -9.55
N THR A 16 3.09 -2.71 -9.96
CA THR A 16 2.38 -1.53 -9.46
C THR A 16 1.92 -1.71 -8.02
N LEU A 17 1.47 -2.91 -7.64
CA LEU A 17 1.09 -3.24 -6.26
C LEU A 17 2.31 -3.25 -5.33
N ASP A 18 3.45 -3.77 -5.79
CA ASP A 18 4.70 -3.71 -5.04
C ASP A 18 5.16 -2.27 -4.81
N ARG A 19 5.09 -1.41 -5.83
CA ARG A 19 5.39 0.03 -5.68
C ARG A 19 4.44 0.72 -4.71
N LEU A 20 3.15 0.41 -4.77
CA LEU A 20 2.15 0.94 -3.84
C LEU A 20 2.49 0.53 -2.40
N LYS A 21 2.82 -0.75 -2.16
CA LYS A 21 3.25 -1.24 -0.85
C LYS A 21 4.47 -0.49 -0.33
N SER A 22 5.53 -0.37 -1.13
CA SER A 22 6.74 0.35 -0.73
C SER A 22 6.45 1.83 -0.41
N SER A 23 5.57 2.46 -1.18
CA SER A 23 5.18 3.86 -0.97
C SER A 23 4.38 4.04 0.33
N ILE A 24 3.50 3.10 0.66
CA ILE A 24 2.77 3.06 1.94
C ILE A 24 3.75 2.94 3.11
N GLU A 25 4.72 2.03 3.00
CA GLU A 25 5.75 1.81 4.04
C GLU A 25 6.64 3.04 4.23
N GLU A 26 7.08 3.68 3.14
CA GLU A 26 7.88 4.90 3.19
C GLU A 26 7.12 6.07 3.80
N PHE A 27 5.87 6.29 3.39
CA PHE A 27 5.02 7.35 3.94
C PHE A 27 4.72 7.13 5.45
N THR A 28 4.45 5.88 5.85
CA THR A 28 4.26 5.52 7.27
C THR A 28 5.53 5.77 8.09
N SER A 29 6.69 5.41 7.53
CA SER A 29 7.98 5.61 8.19
C SER A 29 8.33 7.09 8.32
N TYR A 30 8.11 7.89 7.28
CA TYR A 30 8.35 9.33 7.29
C TYR A 30 7.50 10.04 8.34
N THR A 31 6.19 9.76 8.37
CA THR A 31 5.26 10.36 9.32
C THR A 31 5.61 9.98 10.76
N THR A 32 5.96 8.71 11.00
CA THR A 32 6.43 8.23 12.31
C THR A 32 7.73 8.91 12.73
N SER A 33 8.72 8.96 11.84
CA SER A 33 10.04 9.54 12.11
C SER A 33 9.98 11.05 12.33
N PHE A 34 9.20 11.77 11.51
CA PHE A 34 8.94 13.19 11.68
C PHE A 34 8.37 13.48 13.07
N ARG A 35 7.37 12.71 13.49
CA ARG A 35 6.76 12.84 14.83
C ARG A 35 7.77 12.59 15.94
N SER A 36 8.48 11.45 15.91
CA SER A 36 9.45 11.10 16.95
C SER A 36 10.57 12.13 17.07
N ASN A 37 11.13 12.56 15.93
CA ASN A 37 12.18 13.59 15.90
C ASN A 37 11.66 14.94 16.42
N THR A 38 10.42 15.32 16.09
CA THR A 38 9.82 16.56 16.57
C THR A 38 9.60 16.50 18.07
N ARG A 39 9.06 15.38 18.60
CA ARG A 39 8.88 15.14 20.03
C ARG A 39 10.20 15.20 20.79
N ASP A 40 11.24 14.51 20.30
CA ASP A 40 12.55 14.48 20.96
C ASP A 40 13.24 15.86 21.00
N ARG A 41 13.08 16.67 19.95
CA ARG A 41 13.57 18.06 19.92
C ARG A 41 12.81 18.97 20.90
N LEU A 42 11.52 18.70 21.11
CA LEU A 42 10.66 19.53 21.96
C LEU A 42 10.80 19.23 23.44
N LYS A 43 11.21 18.01 23.83
CA LYS A 43 11.54 17.64 25.23
C LYS A 43 12.51 18.61 25.93
N ALA A 44 13.29 19.38 25.17
CA ALA A 44 14.23 20.37 25.70
C ALA A 44 13.58 21.72 26.08
N PHE A 45 12.27 21.94 25.86
CA PHE A 45 11.56 23.19 26.13
C PHE A 45 10.64 23.09 27.39
N ASN A 46 10.05 24.20 27.86
CA ASN A 46 9.16 24.23 29.05
C ASN A 46 7.88 23.38 28.88
N SER A 47 7.34 22.81 29.97
CA SER A 47 6.32 21.73 29.95
C SER A 47 5.00 22.09 29.25
N ASP A 48 4.39 23.24 29.50
CA ASP A 48 3.06 23.57 28.97
C ASP A 48 3.04 23.75 27.45
N PHE A 49 4.20 24.07 26.85
CA PHE A 49 4.38 24.11 25.40
C PHE A 49 4.55 22.70 24.83
N ILE A 50 5.27 21.81 25.53
CA ILE A 50 5.42 20.41 25.14
C ILE A 50 4.06 19.71 25.14
N ASP A 51 3.25 19.87 26.19
CA ASP A 51 1.97 19.18 26.32
C ASP A 51 1.00 19.50 25.16
N LYS A 52 0.98 20.77 24.73
CA LYS A 52 0.16 21.20 23.58
C LYS A 52 0.68 20.67 22.26
N VAL A 53 2.01 20.58 22.10
CA VAL A 53 2.58 20.05 20.86
C VAL A 53 2.48 18.52 20.82
N ASP A 54 2.62 17.82 21.94
CA ASP A 54 2.39 16.38 22.01
C ASP A 54 0.93 16.05 21.68
N ALA A 55 -0.04 16.79 22.20
CA ALA A 55 -1.45 16.62 21.83
C ALA A 55 -1.71 16.88 20.33
N LEU A 56 -1.03 17.86 19.73
CA LEU A 56 -1.11 18.11 18.27
C LEU A 56 -0.49 16.97 17.46
N LEU A 57 0.66 16.45 17.89
CA LEU A 57 1.37 15.35 17.25
C LEU A 57 0.59 14.02 17.35
N ASP A 58 -0.13 13.82 18.45
CA ASP A 58 -1.01 12.66 18.64
C ASP A 58 -2.30 12.81 17.82
N ASN A 59 -2.90 14.00 17.74
CA ASN A 59 -4.05 14.24 16.83
C ASN A 59 -3.68 14.06 15.35
N MET A 60 -2.45 14.39 14.95
CA MET A 60 -1.95 14.11 13.61
C MET A 60 -1.77 12.60 13.33
N ASN A 61 -1.59 11.80 14.38
CA ASN A 61 -1.53 10.35 14.28
C ASN A 61 -2.94 9.75 14.08
N ASP A 62 -3.94 10.24 14.80
CA ASP A 62 -5.27 9.64 14.81
C ASP A 62 -6.13 9.95 13.58
N ASP A 63 -6.20 11.21 13.10
CA ASP A 63 -7.35 11.57 12.26
C ASP A 63 -7.13 11.54 10.74
N ARG A 64 -5.90 11.74 10.23
CA ARG A 64 -5.71 11.90 8.76
C ARG A 64 -4.65 11.01 8.14
N ASN A 65 -3.61 10.66 8.90
CA ASN A 65 -2.62 9.71 8.41
C ASN A 65 -3.12 8.27 8.53
N SER A 66 -3.88 7.94 9.59
CA SER A 66 -4.47 6.61 9.76
C SER A 66 -5.45 6.27 8.63
N ASP A 67 -6.45 7.14 8.39
CA ASP A 67 -7.48 6.92 7.38
C ASP A 67 -6.91 6.74 5.96
N LEU A 68 -5.95 7.59 5.57
CA LEU A 68 -5.31 7.49 4.27
C LEU A 68 -4.50 6.20 4.13
N ILE A 69 -3.73 5.84 5.16
CA ILE A 69 -2.96 4.59 5.18
C ILE A 69 -3.88 3.38 5.06
N ASP A 70 -5.01 3.38 5.77
CA ASP A 70 -5.95 2.26 5.75
C ASP A 70 -6.67 2.16 4.39
N GLN A 71 -7.03 3.29 3.78
CA GLN A 71 -7.54 3.32 2.41
C GLN A 71 -6.52 2.78 1.40
N LEU A 72 -5.25 3.18 1.50
CA LEU A 72 -4.18 2.70 0.61
C LEU A 72 -3.92 1.20 0.79
N LYS A 73 -3.95 0.69 2.03
CA LYS A 73 -3.88 -0.75 2.32
C LYS A 73 -5.05 -1.51 1.73
N ALA A 74 -6.27 -0.98 1.83
CA ALA A 74 -7.46 -1.59 1.26
C ALA A 74 -7.39 -1.67 -0.28
N ILE A 75 -6.91 -0.60 -0.93
CA ILE A 75 -6.65 -0.58 -2.39
C ILE A 75 -5.62 -1.65 -2.76
N HIS A 76 -4.51 -1.72 -2.02
CA HIS A 76 -3.48 -2.74 -2.26
C HIS A 76 -4.03 -4.17 -2.09
N GLN A 77 -4.83 -4.44 -1.05
CA GLN A 77 -5.46 -5.74 -0.84
C GLN A 77 -6.44 -6.10 -1.97
N GLY A 78 -7.30 -5.16 -2.38
CA GLY A 78 -8.22 -5.36 -3.49
C GLY A 78 -7.50 -5.64 -4.80
N GLY A 79 -6.43 -4.90 -5.09
CA GLY A 79 -5.60 -5.13 -6.28
C GLY A 79 -4.90 -6.50 -6.26
N LYS A 80 -4.45 -6.95 -5.09
CA LYS A 80 -3.84 -8.29 -4.93
C LYS A 80 -4.85 -9.40 -5.18
N ALA A 81 -6.07 -9.28 -4.67
CA ALA A 81 -7.14 -10.23 -4.95
C ALA A 81 -7.47 -10.30 -6.46
N ILE A 82 -7.49 -9.15 -7.15
CA ILE A 82 -7.67 -9.11 -8.61
C ILE A 82 -6.51 -9.82 -9.33
N LEU A 83 -5.27 -9.55 -8.92
CA LEU A 83 -4.08 -10.19 -9.49
C LEU A 83 -4.11 -11.71 -9.33
N ASP A 84 -4.47 -12.20 -8.15
CA ASP A 84 -4.55 -13.64 -7.86
C ASP A 84 -5.64 -14.31 -8.71
N ASN A 85 -6.80 -13.67 -8.85
CA ASN A 85 -7.86 -14.13 -9.76
C ASN A 85 -7.41 -14.15 -11.22
N MET A 86 -6.64 -13.15 -11.66
CA MET A 86 -6.10 -13.11 -13.03
C MET A 86 -5.12 -14.27 -13.28
N LYS A 87 -4.25 -14.59 -12.32
CA LYS A 87 -3.33 -15.73 -12.39
C LYS A 87 -4.10 -17.06 -12.46
N GLU A 88 -5.11 -17.23 -11.60
CA GLU A 88 -5.94 -18.44 -11.59
C GLU A 88 -6.69 -18.64 -12.92
N VAL A 89 -7.23 -17.57 -13.50
CA VAL A 89 -7.89 -17.62 -14.81
C VAL A 89 -6.90 -17.99 -15.92
N ASP A 90 -5.71 -17.40 -15.93
CA ASP A 90 -4.67 -17.71 -16.92
C ASP A 90 -4.20 -19.17 -16.85
N GLU A 91 -4.02 -19.70 -15.63
CA GLU A 91 -3.70 -21.11 -15.39
C GLU A 91 -4.81 -22.05 -15.90
N LYS A 92 -6.08 -21.75 -15.60
CA LYS A 92 -7.22 -22.55 -16.07
C LYS A 92 -7.34 -22.56 -17.59
N ILE A 93 -7.14 -21.41 -18.24
CA ILE A 93 -7.16 -21.31 -19.70
C ILE A 93 -6.02 -22.13 -20.31
N SER A 94 -4.81 -22.00 -19.76
CA SER A 94 -3.62 -22.74 -20.20
C SER A 94 -3.79 -24.25 -20.09
N ALA A 95 -4.33 -24.73 -18.96
CA ALA A 95 -4.61 -26.15 -18.76
C ALA A 95 -5.64 -26.70 -19.76
N LYS A 96 -6.70 -25.92 -20.04
CA LYS A 96 -7.75 -26.32 -20.99
C LYS A 96 -7.23 -26.41 -22.43
N ILE A 97 -6.37 -25.48 -22.85
CA ILE A 97 -5.74 -25.51 -24.18
C ILE A 97 -4.76 -26.69 -24.29
N GLY A 98 -3.96 -26.94 -23.25
CA GLY A 98 -3.02 -28.06 -23.22
C GLY A 98 -3.69 -29.45 -23.28
N SER A 99 -4.88 -29.58 -22.67
CA SER A 99 -5.66 -30.82 -22.68
C SER A 99 -6.41 -31.11 -23.99
N GLY A 100 -6.60 -30.11 -24.85
CA GLY A 100 -7.30 -30.24 -26.13
C GLY A 100 -6.42 -30.62 -27.32
N SER A 101 -5.11 -30.83 -27.10
CA SER A 101 -4.14 -31.23 -28.13
C SER A 101 -3.73 -32.72 -28.04
N SER A 102 -4.56 -33.56 -27.42
CA SER A 102 -4.40 -35.02 -27.35
C SER A 102 -5.44 -35.74 -28.18
#